data_AF-A0A9D7JZL8-F1
#
_entry.id   AF-A0A9D7JZL8-F1
#
_cell.length_a   1.000
_cell.length_b   1.000
_cell.length_c   1.000
_cell.angle_alpha   90.00
_cell.angle_beta   90.00
_cell.angle_gamma   90.00
#
_symmetry.space_group_name_H-M   'P 1'
#
loop_
_entity.id
_entity.type
_entity.pdbx_description
1 polymer ?
#
loop_
_entity_poly.entity_id
_entity_poly.type
_entity_poly.pdbx_seq_one_letter_code
_entity_poly.pdbx_strand_id
1 'polypeptide(L)'
;MPATVPTTAAWRAMRYTLSLQPATPNAHWFDNLAADYAAIYLTNAYGASPLESVWLDDDHLTCQDAMFELRAIYAAAGLATRNWRQRPDDHLVLQLLYVSHAARHADTPDDWRALAHMLDEHLLRWIDDFASRIVARSEASFYAALAVLTSAWLDTLRTLIAAHLKEARPTREEIEMRMKSPVEDKVVPLAFMPGLGPTL
;
A
#
# COMPACT_ATOMS: atom_id res chain seq x y z
N MET A 1 5.05 24.37 2.19
CA MET A 1 4.89 23.16 3.03
C MET A 1 6.20 22.89 3.73
N PRO A 2 6.22 22.52 5.02
CA PRO A 2 7.47 22.05 5.61
C PRO A 2 7.75 20.66 5.02
N ALA A 3 8.50 20.62 3.91
CA ALA A 3 9.01 19.37 3.38
C ALA A 3 10.02 18.85 4.40
N THR A 4 9.80 17.65 4.93
CA THR A 4 10.77 16.99 5.78
C THR A 4 12.09 16.80 5.00
N VAL A 5 13.20 16.63 5.71
CA VAL A 5 14.50 16.37 5.07
C VAL A 5 14.42 15.12 4.16
N PRO A 6 13.83 13.98 4.59
CA PRO A 6 13.64 12.81 3.74
C PRO A 6 12.85 13.11 2.46
N THR A 7 11.74 13.83 2.54
CA THR A 7 10.90 14.14 1.36
C THR A 7 11.59 15.07 0.40
N THR A 8 12.34 16.03 0.91
CA THR A 8 13.17 16.90 0.07
C THR A 8 14.26 16.09 -0.63
N ALA A 9 14.88 15.13 0.06
CA ALA A 9 15.88 14.24 -0.53
C ALA A 9 15.27 13.32 -1.60
N ALA A 10 14.11 12.69 -1.32
CA ALA A 10 13.40 11.84 -2.27
C ALA A 10 12.97 12.61 -3.53
N TRP A 11 12.48 13.85 -3.38
CA TRP A 11 12.15 14.71 -4.50
C TRP A 11 13.37 15.08 -5.34
N ARG A 12 14.51 15.39 -4.69
CA ARG A 12 15.78 15.67 -5.37
C ARG A 12 16.28 14.44 -6.11
N ALA A 13 16.21 13.26 -5.50
CA ALA A 13 16.59 11.99 -6.12
C ALA A 13 15.73 11.73 -7.36
N MET A 14 14.41 11.88 -7.28
CA MET A 14 13.52 11.71 -8.43
C MET A 14 13.83 12.72 -9.54
N ARG A 15 14.01 14.01 -9.20
CA ARG A 15 14.40 15.03 -10.20
C ARG A 15 15.74 14.72 -10.86
N TYR A 16 16.72 14.27 -10.07
CA TYR A 16 18.02 13.88 -10.60
C TYR A 16 17.90 12.67 -11.52
N THR A 17 17.19 11.61 -11.11
CA THR A 17 16.89 10.45 -11.93
C THR A 17 16.22 10.83 -13.25
N LEU A 18 15.23 11.72 -13.23
CA LEU A 18 14.58 12.23 -14.44
C LEU A 18 15.55 13.01 -15.34
N SER A 19 16.50 13.75 -14.77
CA SER A 19 17.51 14.48 -15.54
C SER A 19 18.55 13.60 -16.24
N LEU A 20 18.73 12.36 -15.74
CA LEU A 20 19.61 11.36 -16.36
C LEU A 20 18.95 10.61 -17.52
N GLN A 21 17.64 10.79 -17.72
CA GLN A 21 16.93 10.09 -18.78
C GLN A 21 17.32 10.64 -20.16
N PRO A 22 17.36 9.78 -21.20
CA PRO A 22 17.68 10.23 -22.55
C PRO A 22 16.65 11.27 -23.02
N ALA A 23 17.13 12.36 -23.62
CA ALA A 23 16.26 13.40 -24.19
C ALA A 23 15.33 12.84 -25.29
N THR A 24 15.77 11.79 -25.97
CA THR A 24 14.98 10.99 -26.92
C THR A 24 15.10 9.51 -26.55
N PRO A 25 14.16 8.98 -25.75
CA PRO A 25 14.16 7.57 -25.39
C PRO A 25 14.02 6.66 -26.61
N ASN A 26 14.77 5.57 -26.64
CA ASN A 26 14.71 4.55 -27.69
C ASN A 26 13.94 3.31 -27.20
N ALA A 27 13.70 2.35 -28.10
CA ALA A 27 12.96 1.12 -27.76
C ALA A 27 13.58 0.36 -26.59
N HIS A 28 14.91 0.18 -26.58
CA HIS A 28 15.62 -0.51 -25.49
C HIS A 28 15.42 0.15 -24.12
N TRP A 29 15.36 1.48 -24.06
CA TRP A 29 15.08 2.19 -22.82
C TRP A 29 13.65 1.90 -22.32
N PHE A 30 12.66 1.90 -23.23
CA PHE A 30 11.29 1.52 -22.89
C PHE A 30 11.17 0.05 -22.48
N ASP A 31 11.91 -0.85 -23.12
CA ASP A 31 11.93 -2.26 -22.79
C ASP A 31 12.47 -2.49 -21.36
N ASN A 32 13.52 -1.77 -20.97
CA ASN A 32 14.04 -1.83 -19.60
C ASN A 32 13.02 -1.33 -18.56
N LEU A 33 12.31 -0.23 -18.85
CA LEU A 33 11.23 0.22 -17.97
C LEU A 33 10.07 -0.79 -17.92
N ALA A 34 9.70 -1.39 -19.05
CA ALA A 34 8.66 -2.40 -19.10
C ALA A 34 9.05 -3.66 -18.33
N ALA A 35 10.33 -4.05 -18.38
CA ALA A 35 10.87 -5.17 -17.61
C ALA A 35 10.78 -4.90 -16.09
N ASP A 36 11.24 -3.73 -15.63
CA ASP A 36 11.12 -3.34 -14.22
C ASP A 36 9.64 -3.26 -13.79
N TYR A 37 8.78 -2.66 -14.61
CA TYR A 37 7.33 -2.63 -14.34
C TYR A 37 6.75 -4.03 -14.20
N ALA A 38 7.09 -4.95 -15.09
CA ALA A 38 6.61 -6.32 -15.02
C ALA A 38 7.16 -7.04 -13.76
N ALA A 39 8.44 -6.87 -13.46
CA ALA A 39 9.09 -7.47 -12.30
C ALA A 39 8.47 -7.01 -10.96
N ILE A 40 8.06 -5.75 -10.87
CA ILE A 40 7.44 -5.17 -9.68
C ILE A 40 5.95 -5.50 -9.63
N TYR A 41 5.20 -5.17 -10.67
CA TYR A 41 3.73 -5.11 -10.60
C TYR A 41 3.00 -6.31 -11.18
N LEU A 42 3.66 -7.16 -11.97
CA LEU A 42 2.98 -8.27 -12.68
C LEU A 42 3.46 -9.65 -12.21
N THR A 43 4.77 -9.83 -12.01
CA THR A 43 5.36 -11.14 -11.77
C THR A 43 5.95 -11.31 -10.38
N ASN A 44 6.08 -10.23 -9.60
CA ASN A 44 6.76 -10.22 -8.31
C ASN A 44 8.20 -10.81 -8.40
N ALA A 45 8.88 -10.66 -9.54
CA ALA A 45 10.21 -11.22 -9.75
C ALA A 45 11.27 -10.65 -8.79
N TYR A 46 11.06 -9.44 -8.29
CA TYR A 46 11.93 -8.81 -7.28
C TYR A 46 11.55 -9.14 -5.83
N GLY A 47 10.49 -9.93 -5.62
CA GLY A 47 9.89 -10.09 -4.29
C GLY A 47 9.34 -8.77 -3.73
N ALA A 48 9.01 -7.82 -4.62
CA ALA A 48 8.46 -6.50 -4.30
C ALA A 48 6.97 -6.47 -4.68
N SER A 49 6.15 -7.28 -4.00
CA SER A 49 4.73 -7.39 -4.33
C SER A 49 4.04 -6.05 -4.11
N PRO A 50 3.17 -5.59 -5.02
CA PRO A 50 2.40 -4.36 -4.83
C PRO A 50 1.14 -4.59 -3.98
N LEU A 51 1.00 -5.76 -3.34
CA LEU A 51 -0.12 -6.14 -2.49
C LEU A 51 0.32 -6.09 -1.03
N GLU A 52 -0.42 -5.37 -0.19
CA GLU A 52 -0.14 -5.24 1.23
C GLU A 52 -0.10 -6.59 1.96
N SER A 53 -1.00 -7.52 1.62
CA SER A 53 -1.08 -8.79 2.33
C SER A 53 0.22 -9.59 2.24
N VAL A 54 0.98 -9.46 1.14
CA VAL A 54 2.27 -10.16 0.98
C VAL A 54 3.33 -9.64 1.97
N TRP A 55 3.18 -8.45 2.51
CA TRP A 55 4.16 -7.89 3.45
C TRP A 55 3.80 -8.10 4.92
N LEU A 56 2.51 -8.16 5.22
CA LEU A 56 2.00 -8.18 6.59
C LEU A 56 1.59 -9.57 7.08
N ASP A 57 1.31 -10.48 6.15
CA ASP A 57 1.03 -11.88 6.48
C ASP A 57 2.32 -12.66 6.70
N ASP A 58 2.37 -13.46 7.76
CA ASP A 58 3.55 -14.27 8.12
C ASP A 58 3.90 -15.32 7.03
N ASP A 59 2.89 -15.79 6.30
CA ASP A 59 3.03 -16.73 5.19
C ASP A 59 3.22 -16.03 3.83
N HIS A 60 3.28 -14.69 3.81
CA HIS A 60 3.39 -13.84 2.62
C HIS A 60 2.31 -14.11 1.57
N LEU A 61 1.10 -14.51 2.01
CA LEU A 61 0.01 -14.89 1.11
C LEU A 61 -0.73 -13.66 0.56
N THR A 62 -1.27 -13.82 -0.65
CA THR A 62 -2.18 -12.83 -1.26
C THR A 62 -3.60 -12.95 -0.70
N CYS A 63 -4.38 -11.86 -0.74
CA CYS A 63 -5.82 -11.86 -0.42
C CYS A 63 -6.17 -12.24 1.04
N GLN A 64 -5.37 -11.76 1.99
CA GLN A 64 -5.62 -11.93 3.43
C GLN A 64 -6.47 -10.79 4.01
N ASP A 65 -6.55 -10.69 5.34
CA ASP A 65 -7.41 -9.76 6.08
C ASP A 65 -7.35 -8.31 5.57
N ALA A 66 -6.15 -7.81 5.24
CA ALA A 66 -5.94 -6.47 4.69
C ALA A 66 -6.81 -6.17 3.45
N MET A 67 -7.04 -7.16 2.57
CA MET A 67 -7.89 -6.99 1.39
C MET A 67 -9.36 -6.74 1.79
N PHE A 68 -9.85 -7.46 2.80
CA PHE A 68 -11.23 -7.32 3.25
C PHE A 68 -11.44 -6.03 4.04
N GLU A 69 -10.47 -5.64 4.86
CA GLU A 69 -10.44 -4.36 5.58
C GLU A 69 -10.47 -3.18 4.61
N LEU A 70 -9.58 -3.17 3.61
CA LEU A 70 -9.55 -2.11 2.59
C LEU A 70 -10.83 -2.07 1.75
N ARG A 71 -11.42 -3.23 1.44
CA ARG A 71 -12.73 -3.27 0.78
C ARG A 71 -13.82 -2.58 1.62
N ALA A 72 -13.83 -2.78 2.93
CA ALA A 72 -14.78 -2.11 3.82
C ALA A 72 -14.54 -0.59 3.86
N ILE A 73 -13.27 -0.17 3.93
CA ILE A 73 -12.86 1.25 3.87
C ILE A 73 -13.34 1.90 2.56
N TYR A 74 -13.12 1.23 1.42
CA TYR A 74 -13.56 1.75 0.11
C TYR A 74 -15.09 1.84 0.03
N ALA A 75 -15.79 0.80 0.49
CA ALA A 75 -17.25 0.78 0.49
C ALA A 75 -17.86 1.89 1.35
N ALA A 76 -17.25 2.22 2.49
CA ALA A 76 -17.67 3.33 3.35
C ALA A 76 -17.57 4.70 2.63
N ALA A 77 -16.62 4.84 1.71
CA ALA A 77 -16.49 6.01 0.83
C ALA A 77 -17.32 5.93 -0.46
N GLY A 78 -18.17 4.92 -0.62
CA GLY A 78 -18.96 4.70 -1.84
C GLY A 78 -18.13 4.24 -3.04
N LEU A 79 -16.94 3.69 -2.80
CA LEU A 79 -16.03 3.20 -3.82
C LEU A 79 -16.05 1.68 -3.90
N ALA A 80 -15.78 1.16 -5.10
CA ALA A 80 -15.62 -0.27 -5.33
C ALA A 80 -14.59 -0.52 -6.44
N THR A 81 -13.84 -1.61 -6.30
CA THR A 81 -12.91 -2.06 -7.34
C THR A 81 -13.68 -2.61 -8.55
N ARG A 82 -13.25 -2.25 -9.76
CA ARG A 82 -13.92 -2.71 -11.00
C ARG A 82 -13.86 -4.22 -11.18
N ASN A 83 -12.71 -4.81 -10.86
CA ASN A 83 -12.51 -6.26 -10.90
C ASN A 83 -11.41 -6.68 -9.92
N TRP A 84 -11.81 -7.07 -8.72
CA TRP A 84 -10.90 -7.51 -7.66
C TRP A 84 -10.02 -8.71 -8.08
N ARG A 85 -10.46 -9.54 -9.03
CA ARG A 85 -9.67 -10.67 -9.54
C ARG A 85 -8.47 -10.24 -10.38
N GLN A 86 -8.51 -9.05 -10.97
CA GLN A 86 -7.37 -8.48 -11.69
C GLN A 86 -6.51 -7.59 -10.81
N ARG A 87 -7.14 -6.91 -9.85
CA ARG A 87 -6.46 -6.02 -8.92
C ARG A 87 -7.15 -6.11 -7.55
N PRO A 88 -6.63 -6.93 -6.64
CA PRO A 88 -7.15 -7.06 -5.28
C PRO A 88 -7.20 -5.71 -4.57
N ASP A 89 -8.16 -5.55 -3.64
CA ASP A 89 -8.42 -4.27 -2.95
C ASP A 89 -7.18 -3.76 -2.18
N ASP A 90 -6.26 -4.64 -1.79
CA ASP A 90 -5.01 -4.31 -1.10
C ASP A 90 -3.84 -3.93 -2.01
N HIS A 91 -4.08 -3.76 -3.31
CA HIS A 91 -3.06 -3.30 -4.23
C HIS A 91 -2.72 -1.81 -4.04
N LEU A 92 -1.42 -1.48 -3.98
CA LEU A 92 -0.85 -0.13 -3.87
C LEU A 92 -1.59 0.96 -4.67
N VAL A 93 -1.86 0.71 -5.95
CA VAL A 93 -2.54 1.70 -6.81
C VAL A 93 -3.93 2.05 -6.30
N LEU A 94 -4.68 1.08 -5.79
CA LEU A 94 -6.01 1.34 -5.25
C LEU A 94 -5.93 2.08 -3.92
N GLN A 95 -4.97 1.72 -3.07
CA GLN A 95 -4.69 2.47 -1.84
C GLN A 95 -4.34 3.93 -2.13
N LEU A 96 -3.45 4.18 -3.11
CA LEU A 96 -3.10 5.54 -3.53
C LEU A 96 -4.28 6.32 -4.15
N LEU A 97 -5.13 5.65 -4.93
CA LEU A 97 -6.36 6.25 -5.45
C LEU A 97 -7.33 6.61 -4.33
N TYR A 98 -7.47 5.76 -3.32
CA TYR A 98 -8.25 6.05 -2.13
C TYR A 98 -7.66 7.23 -1.35
N VAL A 99 -6.34 7.28 -1.10
CA VAL A 99 -5.68 8.43 -0.46
C VAL A 99 -6.03 9.73 -1.20
N SER A 100 -5.90 9.73 -2.53
CA SER A 100 -6.23 10.90 -3.33
C SER A 100 -7.72 11.25 -3.30
N HIS A 101 -8.61 10.26 -3.23
CA HIS A 101 -10.04 10.49 -3.12
C HIS A 101 -10.40 11.08 -1.76
N ALA A 102 -10.00 10.41 -0.66
CA ALA A 102 -10.28 10.83 0.70
C ALA A 102 -9.73 12.24 0.97
N ALA A 103 -8.47 12.53 0.60
CA ALA A 103 -7.88 13.85 0.81
C ALA A 103 -8.58 14.98 0.03
N ARG A 104 -9.26 14.69 -1.08
CA ARG A 104 -10.02 15.68 -1.87
C ARG A 104 -11.42 15.94 -1.32
N HIS A 105 -11.97 15.01 -0.55
CA HIS A 105 -13.33 15.08 0.00
C HIS A 105 -13.33 15.23 1.53
N ALA A 106 -12.16 15.39 2.15
CA ALA A 106 -12.05 15.56 3.59
C ALA A 106 -12.38 17.00 3.98
N ASP A 107 -13.54 17.18 4.61
CA ASP A 107 -14.06 18.49 5.02
C ASP A 107 -14.06 18.65 6.56
N THR A 108 -14.06 17.53 7.28
CA THR A 108 -14.15 17.50 8.75
C THR A 108 -12.89 16.89 9.38
N PRO A 109 -12.63 17.16 10.67
CA PRO A 109 -11.57 16.47 11.41
C PRO A 109 -11.71 14.94 11.40
N ASP A 110 -12.94 14.41 11.37
CA ASP A 110 -13.18 12.97 11.34
C ASP A 110 -12.79 12.34 9.99
N ASP A 111 -12.99 13.05 8.88
CA ASP A 111 -12.52 12.59 7.56
C ASP A 111 -10.99 12.49 7.51
N TRP A 112 -10.31 13.50 8.07
CA TRP A 112 -8.85 13.50 8.19
C TRP A 112 -8.34 12.41 9.14
N ARG A 113 -9.06 12.11 10.23
CA ARG A 113 -8.75 10.98 11.10
C ARG A 113 -8.93 9.65 10.38
N ALA A 114 -10.01 9.48 9.62
CA ALA A 114 -10.23 8.25 8.84
C ALA A 114 -9.10 8.01 7.82
N LEU A 115 -8.64 9.07 7.14
CA LEU A 115 -7.46 8.98 6.26
C LEU A 115 -6.18 8.68 7.05
N ALA A 116 -5.97 9.29 8.22
CA ALA A 116 -4.84 8.99 9.08
C ALA A 116 -4.82 7.52 9.53
N HIS A 117 -5.97 6.97 9.93
CA HIS A 117 -6.14 5.57 10.29
C HIS A 117 -5.77 4.65 9.13
N MET A 118 -6.33 4.88 7.94
CA MET A 118 -5.98 4.07 6.76
C MET A 118 -4.48 4.13 6.45
N LEU A 119 -3.83 5.30 6.57
CA LEU A 119 -2.38 5.40 6.39
C LEU A 119 -1.61 4.61 7.46
N ASP A 120 -1.94 4.77 8.73
CA ASP A 120 -1.21 4.17 9.86
C ASP A 120 -1.43 2.64 9.93
N GLU A 121 -2.64 2.17 9.65
CA GLU A 121 -3.09 0.78 9.84
C GLU A 121 -2.90 -0.09 8.58
N HIS A 122 -2.70 0.54 7.42
CA HIS A 122 -2.44 -0.12 6.13
C HIS A 122 -1.17 0.39 5.47
N LEU A 123 -1.27 1.41 4.63
CA LEU A 123 -0.27 1.74 3.62
C LEU A 123 1.13 2.04 4.19
N LEU A 124 1.24 2.70 5.35
CA LEU A 124 2.54 3.01 5.97
C LEU A 124 3.20 1.83 6.68
N ARG A 125 2.51 0.69 6.84
CA ARG A 125 3.08 -0.49 7.48
C ARG A 125 4.08 -1.24 6.59
N TRP A 126 3.98 -1.07 5.27
CA TRP A 126 4.72 -1.90 4.31
C TRP A 126 5.38 -1.11 3.17
N ILE A 127 4.99 0.13 2.92
CA ILE A 127 5.47 0.91 1.77
C ILE A 127 6.99 1.15 1.79
N ASP A 128 7.59 1.28 2.99
CA ASP A 128 9.04 1.44 3.14
C ASP A 128 9.80 0.17 2.75
N ASP A 129 9.29 -1.00 3.14
CA ASP A 129 9.88 -2.29 2.78
C ASP A 129 9.74 -2.57 1.28
N PHE A 130 8.59 -2.23 0.70
CA PHE A 130 8.37 -2.27 -0.74
C PHE A 130 9.35 -1.38 -1.50
N ALA A 131 9.50 -0.12 -1.09
CA ALA A 131 10.44 0.80 -1.72
C ALA A 131 11.89 0.32 -1.58
N SER A 132 12.28 -0.16 -0.40
CA SER A 132 13.62 -0.69 -0.13
C SER A 132 13.92 -1.93 -0.98
N ARG A 133 12.93 -2.81 -1.18
CA ARG A 133 13.07 -3.99 -2.03
C ARG A 133 13.30 -3.63 -3.49
N ILE A 134 12.59 -2.65 -4.01
CA ILE A 134 12.78 -2.15 -5.39
C ILE A 134 14.15 -1.53 -5.54
N VAL A 135 14.57 -0.66 -4.61
CA VAL A 135 15.91 -0.05 -4.64
C VAL A 135 17.03 -1.10 -4.68
N ALA A 136 16.84 -2.22 -3.98
CA ALA A 136 17.83 -3.30 -3.94
C ALA A 136 17.87 -4.21 -5.18
N ARG A 137 16.84 -4.17 -6.04
CA ARG A 137 16.64 -5.17 -7.11
C ARG A 137 16.42 -4.61 -8.51
N SER A 138 15.91 -3.38 -8.63
CA SER A 138 15.61 -2.72 -9.91
C SER A 138 16.89 -2.41 -10.66
N GLU A 139 16.90 -2.66 -11.97
CA GLU A 139 18.03 -2.27 -12.83
C GLU A 139 17.93 -0.79 -13.23
N ALA A 140 16.71 -0.29 -13.48
CA ALA A 140 16.48 1.11 -13.78
C ALA A 140 16.24 1.94 -12.51
N SER A 141 16.90 3.09 -12.44
CA SER A 141 16.77 4.03 -11.32
C SER A 141 15.39 4.70 -11.21
N PHE A 142 14.56 4.63 -12.26
CA PHE A 142 13.25 5.28 -12.31
C PHE A 142 12.28 4.73 -11.27
N TYR A 143 12.02 3.42 -11.27
CA TYR A 143 11.05 2.81 -10.33
C TYR A 143 11.58 2.83 -8.89
N ALA A 144 12.89 2.67 -8.69
CA ALA A 144 13.53 2.85 -7.39
C ALA A 144 13.30 4.27 -6.83
N ALA A 145 13.57 5.31 -7.63
CA ALA A 145 13.34 6.70 -7.20
C ALA A 145 11.85 7.02 -6.99
N LEU A 146 10.97 6.46 -7.84
CA LEU A 146 9.53 6.63 -7.72
C LEU A 146 8.98 5.98 -6.44
N ALA A 147 9.45 4.78 -6.08
CA ALA A 147 9.03 4.09 -4.87
C ALA A 147 9.46 4.84 -3.60
N VAL A 148 10.71 5.31 -3.56
CA VAL A 148 11.23 6.15 -2.45
C VAL A 148 10.45 7.47 -2.33
N LEU A 149 10.15 8.12 -3.46
CA LEU A 149 9.34 9.34 -3.45
C LEU A 149 7.91 9.06 -2.95
N THR A 150 7.32 7.94 -3.36
CA THR A 150 5.98 7.54 -2.94
C THR A 150 5.94 7.35 -1.43
N SER A 151 6.88 6.59 -0.85
CA SER A 151 6.94 6.40 0.60
C SER A 151 7.12 7.72 1.35
N ALA A 152 8.12 8.53 0.97
CA ALA A 152 8.40 9.79 1.65
C ALA A 152 7.22 10.78 1.58
N TRP A 153 6.48 10.79 0.46
CA TRP A 153 5.30 11.62 0.32
C TRP A 153 4.16 11.16 1.24
N LEU A 154 3.94 9.86 1.38
CA LEU A 154 2.90 9.31 2.27
C LEU A 154 3.20 9.61 3.74
N ASP A 155 4.47 9.47 4.16
CA ASP A 155 4.89 9.84 5.51
C ASP A 155 4.72 11.35 5.78
N THR A 156 5.01 12.17 4.77
CA THR A 156 4.80 13.62 4.85
C THR A 156 3.32 13.96 4.95
N LEU A 157 2.48 13.34 4.13
CA LEU A 157 1.03 13.51 4.18
C LEU A 157 0.53 13.18 5.58
N ARG A 158 0.95 12.05 6.14
CA ARG A 158 0.54 11.66 7.50
C ARG A 158 0.98 12.66 8.57
N THR A 159 2.19 13.20 8.44
CA THR A 159 2.72 14.27 9.31
C THR A 159 1.92 15.56 9.19
N LEU A 160 1.51 15.93 7.97
CA LEU A 160 0.66 17.10 7.73
C LEU A 160 -0.74 16.91 8.33
N ILE A 161 -1.32 15.71 8.23
CA ILE A 161 -2.60 15.39 8.86
C ILE A 161 -2.50 15.50 10.39
N ALA A 162 -1.44 14.95 11.00
CA ALA A 162 -1.18 15.09 12.44
C ALA A 162 -1.11 16.55 12.89
N ALA A 163 -0.36 17.38 12.14
CA ALA A 163 -0.25 18.81 12.40
C ALA A 163 -1.58 19.55 12.23
N HIS A 164 -2.37 19.19 11.22
CA HIS A 164 -3.69 19.76 10.97
C HIS A 164 -4.67 19.46 12.11
N LEU A 165 -4.69 18.21 12.58
CA LEU A 165 -5.54 17.77 13.70
C LEU A 165 -5.00 18.18 15.08
N LYS A 166 -3.73 18.57 15.18
CA LYS A 166 -2.99 18.77 16.44
C LYS A 166 -2.97 17.51 17.31
N GLU A 167 -2.91 16.35 16.66
CA GLU A 167 -2.88 15.04 17.28
C GLU A 167 -1.53 14.38 17.00
N ALA A 168 -0.96 13.70 17.99
CA ALA A 168 0.27 12.94 17.79
C ALA A 168 0.01 11.73 16.89
N ARG A 169 1.03 11.31 16.13
CA ARG A 169 0.98 10.02 15.43
C ARG A 169 1.01 8.90 16.47
N PRO A 170 0.24 7.83 16.27
CA PRO A 170 0.32 6.68 17.15
C PRO A 170 1.71 6.03 17.06
N THR A 171 2.14 5.40 18.14
CA THR A 171 3.34 4.56 18.12
C THR A 171 3.08 3.28 17.34
N ARG A 172 4.15 2.59 16.93
CA ARG A 172 4.03 1.26 16.30
C ARG A 172 3.27 0.27 17.19
N GLU A 173 3.55 0.28 18.49
CA GLU A 173 2.87 -0.58 19.47
C GLU A 173 1.37 -0.28 19.54
N GLU A 174 0.98 1.00 19.50
CA GLU A 174 -0.43 1.40 19.47
C GLU A 174 -1.14 0.95 18.20
N ILE A 175 -0.48 1.04 17.04
CA ILE A 175 -1.01 0.53 15.76
C ILE A 175 -1.18 -0.99 15.85
N GLU A 176 -0.16 -1.72 16.32
CA GLU A 176 -0.23 -3.18 16.49
C GLU A 176 -1.34 -3.61 17.45
N MET A 177 -1.58 -2.85 18.52
CA MET A 177 -2.71 -3.10 19.44
C MET A 177 -4.08 -2.88 18.79
N ARG A 178 -4.22 -1.87 17.92
CA ARG A 178 -5.47 -1.61 17.18
C ARG A 178 -5.74 -2.70 16.14
N MET A 179 -4.69 -3.17 15.46
CA MET A 179 -4.77 -4.18 14.41
C MET A 179 -4.91 -5.61 14.93
N LYS A 180 -4.66 -5.86 16.23
CA LYS A 180 -5.04 -7.12 16.85
C LYS A 180 -6.56 -7.24 16.86
N SER A 181 -7.09 -8.01 15.91
CA SER A 181 -8.49 -8.43 15.94
C SER A 181 -8.84 -8.94 17.35
N PRO A 182 -9.98 -8.55 17.94
CA PRO A 182 -10.56 -9.31 19.03
C PRO A 182 -11.05 -10.62 18.41
N VAL A 183 -10.13 -11.57 18.24
CA VAL A 183 -10.50 -12.95 17.94
C VAL A 183 -11.21 -13.44 19.20
N GLU A 184 -12.54 -13.30 19.23
CA GLU A 184 -13.32 -14.35 19.87
C GLU A 184 -12.90 -15.63 19.17
N ASP A 185 -12.18 -16.49 19.89
CA ASP A 185 -12.01 -17.89 19.55
C ASP A 185 -13.40 -18.53 19.44
N LYS A 186 -14.11 -18.27 18.35
CA LYS A 186 -15.19 -19.13 17.90
C LYS A 186 -14.50 -20.33 17.28
N VAL A 187 -14.03 -21.20 18.17
CA VAL A 187 -13.88 -22.62 17.88
C VAL A 187 -15.26 -23.08 17.45
N VAL A 188 -15.56 -22.97 16.15
CA VAL A 188 -16.69 -23.67 15.55
C VAL A 188 -16.27 -25.14 15.62
N PRO A 189 -16.93 -25.99 16.42
CA PRO A 189 -16.60 -27.40 16.42
C PRO A 189 -16.87 -27.90 15.01
N LEU A 190 -15.83 -28.32 14.30
CA LEU A 190 -15.94 -29.09 13.06
C LEU A 190 -16.61 -30.41 13.44
N ALA A 191 -17.94 -30.43 13.41
CA ALA A 191 -18.72 -31.65 13.46
C ALA A 191 -18.56 -32.34 12.10
N PHE A 192 -17.45 -33.04 11.92
CA PHE A 192 -17.30 -33.99 10.83
C PHE A 192 -18.26 -35.16 11.11
N MET A 193 -19.39 -35.20 10.40
CA MET A 193 -20.27 -36.36 10.37
C MET A 193 -19.98 -37.16 9.09
N PRO A 194 -19.19 -38.25 9.15
CA PRO A 194 -19.09 -39.17 8.03
C PRO A 194 -20.37 -40.01 7.95
N GLY A 195 -21.08 -39.99 6.82
CA GLY A 195 -22.08 -41.03 6.53
C GLY A 195 -23.42 -40.64 5.88
N LEU A 196 -23.60 -39.45 5.29
CA LEU A 196 -24.79 -39.18 4.48
C LEU A 196 -24.41 -39.00 3.01
N GLY A 197 -24.37 -40.13 2.29
CA GLY A 197 -24.44 -40.12 0.84
C GLY A 197 -25.84 -39.69 0.37
N PRO A 198 -25.97 -39.07 -0.81
CA PRO A 198 -27.27 -38.67 -1.33
C PRO A 198 -28.09 -39.91 -1.65
N THR A 199 -29.27 -40.03 -1.05
CA THR A 199 -30.30 -40.98 -1.45
C THR A 199 -31.02 -40.44 -2.69
N LEU A 200 -30.78 -41.07 -3.84
CA LEU A 200 -31.73 -41.21 -4.94
C LEU A 200 -31.75 -42.68 -5.37
#